data_AF-A0A2Z6RV90-F1
#
_entry.id   AF-A0A2Z6RV90-F1
#
_cell.length_a   1.000
_cell.length_b   1.000
_cell.length_c   1.000
_cell.angle_alpha   90.00
_cell.angle_beta   90.00
_cell.angle_gamma   90.00
#
_symmetry.space_group_name_H-M   'P 1'
#
loop_
_entity.id
_entity.type
_entity.pdbx_description
1 polymer ?
#
loop_
_entity_poly.entity_id
_entity_poly.type
_entity_poly.pdbx_seq_one_letter_code
_entity_poly.pdbx_strand_id
1 'polypeptide(L)'
;MPRSEKQRRWESSEILDILNYLFINFDMWYDSPYAVCEKAIKVTNVKRGSNSVYSKVHNMIKVMDDFLLTGKKGSNTCDILWQNKKVRDLVKEMCYKTKERKREKEPTKDYMESVNNITNKASTSQVDVPQMPFSIEAVNEIYDEQIKKVKEAEILASKSREIIETKSQEVRSLYEEISQRRSELVNLIELANSKLSELKEFSLNE
;
A
#
# COMPACT_ATOMS: atom_id res chain seq x y z
N MET A 1 -24.86 20.07 33.21
CA MET A 1 -23.87 19.92 32.13
C MET A 1 -24.42 18.95 31.09
N PRO A 2 -24.39 19.28 29.79
CA PRO A 2 -24.82 18.34 28.76
C PRO A 2 -23.79 17.20 28.68
N ARG A 3 -24.27 15.95 28.66
CA ARG A 3 -23.42 14.77 28.48
C ARG A 3 -22.73 14.86 27.12
N SER A 4 -21.42 14.60 27.10
CA SER A 4 -20.64 14.45 25.88
C SER A 4 -21.30 13.41 24.97
N GLU A 5 -21.67 13.81 23.75
CA GLU A 5 -22.12 12.89 22.70
C GLU A 5 -21.07 11.79 22.55
N LYS A 6 -21.48 10.53 22.73
CA LYS A 6 -20.59 9.39 22.54
C LYS A 6 -20.04 9.43 21.13
N GLN A 7 -18.72 9.55 21.02
CA GLN A 7 -18.01 9.65 19.75
C GLN A 7 -18.39 8.44 18.87
N ARG A 8 -19.08 8.68 17.75
CA ARG A 8 -19.55 7.63 16.86
C ARG A 8 -18.37 6.77 16.41
N ARG A 9 -18.39 5.47 16.73
CA ARG A 9 -17.34 4.52 16.33
C ARG A 9 -17.26 4.43 14.81
N TRP A 10 -16.04 4.23 14.28
CA TRP A 10 -15.84 4.05 12.84
C TRP A 10 -16.18 2.63 12.42
N GLU A 11 -16.97 2.51 11.35
CA GLU A 11 -17.27 1.21 10.74
C GLU A 11 -16.22 0.83 9.71
N SER A 12 -15.95 -0.47 9.58
CA SER A 12 -14.97 -0.99 8.62
C SER A 12 -15.35 -0.68 7.17
N SER A 13 -16.62 -0.83 6.81
CA SER A 13 -17.13 -0.52 5.47
C SER A 13 -17.03 0.97 5.15
N GLU A 14 -17.45 1.82 6.08
CA GLU A 14 -17.34 3.28 5.99
C GLU A 14 -15.89 3.72 5.67
N ILE A 15 -14.92 3.17 6.39
CA ILE A 15 -13.50 3.46 6.13
C ILE A 15 -13.05 2.89 4.80
N LEU A 16 -13.46 1.67 4.45
CA LEU A 16 -13.03 1.02 3.21
C LEU A 16 -13.50 1.81 1.98
N ASP A 17 -14.76 2.27 1.96
CA ASP A 17 -15.32 3.03 0.85
C ASP A 17 -14.59 4.36 0.65
N ILE A 18 -14.31 5.06 1.76
CA ILE A 18 -13.52 6.30 1.74
C ILE A 18 -12.12 6.01 1.19
N LEU A 19 -11.41 5.04 1.78
CA LEU A 19 -10.04 4.75 1.40
C LEU A 19 -9.93 4.30 -0.07
N ASN A 20 -10.87 3.49 -0.55
CA ASN A 20 -10.94 3.09 -1.97
C ASN A 20 -11.08 4.31 -2.89
N TYR A 21 -11.99 5.23 -2.56
CA TYR A 21 -12.15 6.45 -3.34
C TYR A 21 -10.87 7.30 -3.34
N LEU A 22 -10.23 7.47 -2.18
CA LEU A 22 -8.98 8.21 -2.06
C LEU A 22 -7.83 7.55 -2.83
N PHE A 23 -7.77 6.22 -2.83
CA PHE A 23 -6.73 5.48 -3.54
C PHE A 23 -6.92 5.53 -5.07
N ILE A 24 -8.15 5.44 -5.56
CA ILE A 24 -8.46 5.64 -6.99
C ILE A 24 -8.09 7.07 -7.42
N ASN A 25 -8.34 8.05 -6.55
CA ASN A 25 -8.03 9.46 -6.78
C ASN A 25 -6.73 9.89 -6.08
N PHE A 26 -5.72 8.99 -6.03
CA PHE A 26 -4.52 9.19 -5.23
C PHE A 26 -3.77 10.48 -5.58
N ASP A 27 -3.71 10.84 -6.85
CA ASP A 27 -3.00 12.04 -7.28
C ASP A 27 -3.59 13.30 -6.65
N MET A 28 -4.91 13.41 -6.70
CA MET A 28 -5.64 14.49 -6.05
C MET A 28 -5.51 14.41 -4.52
N TRP A 29 -5.52 13.20 -3.94
CA TRP A 29 -5.35 13.01 -2.50
C TRP A 29 -3.99 13.52 -2.03
N TYR A 30 -2.93 13.22 -2.77
CA TYR A 30 -1.58 13.66 -2.45
C TYR A 30 -1.41 15.18 -2.61
N ASP A 31 -2.00 15.77 -3.66
CA ASP A 31 -1.84 17.20 -3.93
C ASP A 31 -2.81 18.08 -3.11
N SER A 32 -4.02 17.60 -2.82
CA SER A 32 -5.03 18.31 -2.01
C SER A 32 -5.90 17.36 -1.17
N PRO A 33 -5.36 16.82 -0.05
CA PRO A 33 -6.03 15.80 0.77
C PRO A 33 -7.44 16.21 1.24
N TYR A 34 -7.60 17.45 1.69
CA TYR A 34 -8.86 17.96 2.23
C TYR A 34 -9.96 18.04 1.17
N ALA A 35 -9.65 18.56 -0.03
CA ALA A 35 -10.62 18.69 -1.11
C ALA A 35 -11.11 17.31 -1.58
N VAL A 36 -10.24 16.30 -1.58
CA VAL A 36 -10.62 14.95 -1.96
C VAL A 36 -11.45 14.27 -0.86
N CYS A 37 -11.19 14.53 0.43
CA CYS A 37 -12.08 14.04 1.49
C CYS A 37 -13.51 14.58 1.36
N GLU A 38 -13.69 15.84 0.97
CA GLU A 38 -15.03 16.40 0.71
C GLU A 38 -15.73 15.69 -0.45
N LYS A 39 -15.01 15.42 -1.54
CA LYS A 39 -15.55 14.65 -2.67
C LYS A 39 -15.88 13.21 -2.26
N ALA A 40 -15.01 12.57 -1.48
CA ALA A 40 -15.18 11.22 -0.98
C ALA A 40 -16.47 11.11 -0.16
N ILE A 41 -16.75 12.07 0.72
CA ILE A 41 -17.99 12.10 1.53
C ILE A 41 -19.23 12.15 0.63
N LYS A 42 -19.22 12.98 -0.43
CA LYS A 42 -20.34 13.10 -1.37
C LYS A 42 -20.59 11.80 -2.14
N VAL A 43 -19.53 11.11 -2.55
CA VAL A 43 -19.62 9.87 -3.35
C VAL A 43 -19.97 8.65 -2.49
N THR A 44 -19.40 8.55 -1.30
CA THR A 44 -19.59 7.40 -0.39
C THR A 44 -20.82 7.55 0.52
N ASN A 45 -21.49 8.72 0.47
CA ASN A 45 -22.66 9.06 1.29
C ASN A 45 -22.42 8.86 2.81
N VAL A 46 -21.19 9.09 3.25
CA VAL A 46 -20.80 8.92 4.65
C VAL A 46 -21.24 10.13 5.48
N LYS A 47 -21.95 9.88 6.59
CA LYS A 47 -22.40 10.92 7.54
C LYS A 47 -21.28 11.38 8.49
N ARG A 48 -20.15 11.84 7.97
CA ARG A 48 -19.00 12.39 8.71
C ARG A 48 -18.58 13.72 8.11
N GLY A 49 -18.04 14.62 8.93
CA GLY A 49 -17.42 15.85 8.43
C GLY A 49 -16.08 15.58 7.75
N SER A 50 -15.72 16.42 6.77
CA SER A 50 -14.46 16.34 6.02
C SER A 50 -13.23 16.34 6.92
N ASN A 51 -13.20 17.19 7.95
CA ASN A 51 -12.14 17.22 8.96
C ASN A 51 -12.01 15.88 9.71
N SER A 52 -13.13 15.22 10.02
CA SER A 52 -13.11 13.93 10.72
C SER A 52 -12.54 12.83 9.83
N VAL A 53 -12.93 12.82 8.55
CA VAL A 53 -12.41 11.88 7.55
C VAL A 53 -10.92 12.09 7.31
N TYR A 54 -10.51 13.33 7.05
CA TYR A 54 -9.10 13.68 6.84
C TYR A 54 -8.24 13.26 8.03
N SER A 55 -8.60 13.67 9.25
CA SER A 55 -7.85 13.33 10.45
C SER A 55 -7.76 11.83 10.67
N LYS A 56 -8.84 11.08 10.36
CA LYS A 56 -8.84 9.63 10.48
C LYS A 56 -7.88 8.98 9.50
N VAL A 57 -7.96 9.33 8.22
CA VAL A 57 -7.09 8.78 7.16
C VAL A 57 -5.64 9.18 7.38
N HIS A 58 -5.38 10.44 7.73
CA HIS A 58 -4.03 10.91 8.04
C HIS A 58 -3.44 10.14 9.23
N ASN A 59 -4.20 9.95 10.30
CA ASN A 59 -3.72 9.17 11.45
C ASN A 59 -3.43 7.71 11.07
N MET A 60 -4.25 7.11 10.20
CA MET A 60 -4.01 5.75 9.69
C MET A 60 -2.72 5.65 8.89
N ILE A 61 -2.48 6.59 7.97
CA ILE A 61 -1.24 6.66 7.18
C ILE A 61 -0.04 6.85 8.10
N LYS A 62 -0.12 7.76 9.08
CA LYS A 62 0.97 8.00 10.03
C LYS A 62 1.33 6.75 10.83
N VAL A 63 0.32 6.09 11.42
CA VAL A 63 0.52 4.85 12.18
C VAL A 63 1.10 3.73 11.30
N MET A 64 0.67 3.65 10.05
CA MET A 64 1.21 2.67 9.10
C MET A 64 2.66 2.99 8.71
N ASP A 65 2.99 4.26 8.44
CA ASP A 65 4.35 4.67 8.13
C ASP A 65 5.31 4.39 9.28
N ASP A 66 4.91 4.71 10.52
CA ASP A 66 5.69 4.40 11.73
C ASP A 66 5.92 2.88 11.87
N PHE A 67 4.90 2.08 11.61
CA PHE A 67 5.01 0.62 11.61
C PHE A 67 5.95 0.11 10.52
N LEU A 68 5.88 0.66 9.30
CA LEU A 68 6.75 0.28 8.19
C LEU A 68 8.22 0.66 8.44
N LEU A 69 8.49 1.70 9.24
CA LEU A 69 9.85 2.12 9.61
C LEU A 69 10.42 1.31 10.78
N THR A 70 9.60 1.03 11.79
CA THR A 70 10.08 0.49 13.08
C THR A 70 9.76 -0.99 13.30
N GLY A 71 8.84 -1.56 12.51
CA GLY A 71 8.26 -2.89 12.74
C GLY A 71 7.36 -2.98 13.98
N LYS A 72 7.19 -1.88 14.73
CA LYS A 72 6.44 -1.86 15.99
C LYS A 72 5.03 -1.35 15.77
N LYS A 73 4.05 -2.07 16.30
CA LYS A 73 2.65 -1.63 16.32
C LYS A 73 2.52 -0.46 17.30
N GLY A 74 2.22 0.74 16.77
CA GLY A 74 1.90 1.91 17.59
C GLY A 74 0.61 1.74 18.40
N SER A 75 0.40 2.65 19.36
CA SER A 75 -0.72 2.69 20.32
C SER A 75 -2.11 2.35 19.73
N ASN A 76 -3.03 1.89 20.59
CA ASN A 76 -4.42 1.47 20.32
C ASN A 76 -5.33 2.54 19.67
N THR A 77 -4.78 3.67 19.19
CA THR A 77 -5.52 4.77 18.57
C THR A 77 -6.08 4.42 17.19
N CYS A 78 -5.73 3.26 16.62
CA CYS A 78 -6.23 2.83 15.32
C CYS A 78 -6.54 1.33 15.18
N ASP A 79 -7.28 0.76 16.14
CA ASP A 79 -7.64 -0.67 16.14
C ASP A 79 -8.21 -1.20 14.82
N ILE A 80 -9.04 -0.41 14.14
CA ILE A 80 -9.65 -0.78 12.85
C ILE A 80 -8.61 -1.08 11.76
N LEU A 81 -7.45 -0.42 11.80
CA LEU A 81 -6.32 -0.68 10.89
C LEU A 81 -5.76 -2.09 11.10
N TRP A 82 -5.78 -2.57 12.33
CA TRP A 82 -5.21 -3.87 12.69
C TRP A 82 -6.23 -5.00 12.60
N GLN A 83 -7.49 -4.71 12.91
CA GLN A 83 -8.60 -5.65 12.88
C GLN A 83 -9.05 -5.98 11.45
N ASN A 84 -8.95 -5.03 10.51
CA ASN A 84 -9.40 -5.24 9.13
C ASN A 84 -8.22 -5.33 8.17
N LYS A 85 -7.99 -6.53 7.61
CA LYS A 85 -6.91 -6.79 6.65
C LYS A 85 -7.00 -5.89 5.41
N LYS A 86 -8.19 -5.72 4.82
CA LYS A 86 -8.36 -4.92 3.59
C LYS A 86 -8.03 -3.44 3.83
N VAL A 87 -8.49 -2.90 4.96
CA VAL A 87 -8.14 -1.55 5.39
C VAL A 87 -6.64 -1.40 5.55
N ARG A 88 -5.99 -2.36 6.22
CA ARG A 88 -4.54 -2.38 6.43
C ARG A 88 -3.77 -2.37 5.11
N ASP A 89 -4.12 -3.29 4.22
CA ASP A 89 -3.44 -3.48 2.94
C ASP A 89 -3.57 -2.21 2.09
N LEU A 90 -4.74 -1.58 2.05
CA LEU A 90 -4.95 -0.36 1.27
C LEU A 90 -4.18 0.85 1.82
N VAL A 91 -4.14 1.02 3.15
CA VAL A 91 -3.31 2.08 3.77
C VAL A 91 -1.83 1.85 3.50
N LYS A 92 -1.38 0.59 3.52
CA LYS A 92 -0.01 0.22 3.21
C LYS A 92 0.36 0.59 1.77
N GLU A 93 -0.51 0.32 0.80
CA GLU A 93 -0.35 0.74 -0.60
C GLU A 93 -0.29 2.27 -0.75
N MET A 94 -1.15 3.00 -0.04
CA MET A 94 -1.11 4.47 -0.02
C MET A 94 0.23 5.00 0.50
N CYS A 95 0.79 4.38 1.55
CA CYS A 95 2.12 4.72 2.07
C CYS A 95 3.22 4.47 1.04
N TYR A 96 3.18 3.33 0.32
CA TYR A 96 4.16 3.03 -0.72
C TYR A 96 4.10 4.02 -1.88
N LYS A 97 2.91 4.30 -2.42
CA LYS A 97 2.73 5.33 -3.46
C LYS A 97 3.22 6.71 -3.02
N THR A 98 3.01 7.05 -1.75
CA THR A 98 3.49 8.34 -1.19
C THR A 98 5.02 8.40 -1.17
N LYS A 99 5.69 7.30 -0.81
CA LYS A 99 7.16 7.21 -0.81
C LYS A 99 7.75 7.23 -2.23
N GLU A 100 7.13 6.52 -3.16
CA GLU A 100 7.50 6.53 -4.58
C GLU A 100 7.43 7.95 -5.16
N ARG A 101 6.30 8.63 -5.00
CA ARG A 101 6.13 10.02 -5.50
C ARG A 101 7.06 11.03 -4.84
N LYS A 102 7.44 10.83 -3.57
CA LYS A 102 8.46 11.67 -2.90
C LYS A 102 9.85 11.48 -3.53
N ARG A 103 10.22 10.26 -3.91
CA ARG A 103 11.49 9.98 -4.61
C ARG A 103 11.52 10.57 -6.02
N GLU A 104 10.37 10.63 -6.70
CA GLU A 104 10.25 11.25 -8.03
C GLU A 104 10.29 12.79 -7.99
N LYS A 105 9.73 13.40 -6.92
CA LYS A 105 9.66 14.87 -6.76
C LYS A 105 10.89 15.48 -6.08
N GLU A 106 11.77 14.68 -5.47
CA GLU A 106 13.09 15.14 -5.06
C GLU A 106 14.01 15.11 -6.29
N PRO A 107 14.34 16.25 -6.94
CA PRO A 107 15.58 16.28 -7.69
C PRO A 107 16.67 15.91 -6.70
N THR A 108 17.65 15.11 -7.12
CA THR A 108 18.88 14.86 -6.38
C THR A 108 19.41 16.19 -5.84
N LYS A 109 19.13 16.50 -4.56
CA LYS A 109 19.35 17.83 -3.98
C LYS A 109 20.83 18.16 -3.82
N ASP A 110 21.72 17.21 -4.04
CA ASP A 110 23.17 17.44 -4.03
C ASP A 110 23.68 18.28 -5.22
N TYR A 111 22.88 18.52 -6.26
CA TYR A 111 23.38 19.18 -7.48
C TYR A 111 23.06 20.68 -7.62
N MET A 112 22.22 21.29 -6.77
CA MET A 112 21.71 22.65 -7.05
C MET A 112 22.00 23.72 -6.00
N GLU A 113 22.45 23.37 -4.79
CA GLU A 113 22.82 24.38 -3.78
C GLU A 113 24.23 24.97 -4.00
N SER A 114 25.03 24.38 -4.90
CA SER A 114 26.41 24.83 -5.18
C SER A 114 26.52 25.90 -6.29
N VAL A 115 25.50 26.10 -7.13
CA VAL A 115 25.63 27.00 -8.31
C VAL A 115 25.24 28.45 -7.98
N ASN A 116 24.31 28.68 -7.06
CA ASN A 116 23.76 30.03 -6.84
C ASN A 116 24.65 30.96 -5.99
N ASN A 117 25.70 30.43 -5.34
CA ASN A 117 26.62 31.24 -4.53
C ASN A 117 27.86 31.74 -5.30
N ILE A 118 27.99 31.46 -6.60
CA ILE A 118 29.20 31.81 -7.37
C ILE A 118 29.17 33.25 -7.93
N THR A 119 28.02 33.94 -8.01
CA THR A 119 27.96 35.21 -8.76
C THR A 119 28.18 36.47 -7.94
N ASN A 120 28.16 36.44 -6.60
CA ASN A 120 28.30 37.68 -5.82
C ASN A 120 29.41 37.60 -4.77
N LYS A 121 30.45 38.41 -5.04
CA LYS A 121 31.49 38.94 -4.16
C LYS A 121 32.86 38.25 -4.27
N ALA A 122 33.64 38.75 -5.23
CA ALA A 122 35.05 39.01 -5.01
C ALA A 122 35.20 39.91 -3.77
N SER A 123 35.76 39.38 -2.68
CA SER A 123 36.54 40.10 -1.67
C SER A 123 37.13 39.11 -0.69
N THR A 124 38.42 38.87 -0.87
CA THR A 124 39.48 38.62 0.12
C THR A 124 39.00 38.37 1.55
N SER A 125 39.08 37.13 2.01
CA SER A 125 39.39 36.77 3.41
C SER A 125 39.84 35.32 3.45
N GLN A 126 41.03 35.10 3.99
CA GLN A 126 41.58 33.78 4.29
C GLN A 126 40.63 33.05 5.23
N VAL A 127 40.03 31.97 4.76
CA VAL A 127 39.36 30.98 5.61
C VAL A 127 40.08 29.66 5.34
N ASP A 128 40.67 29.12 6.39
CA ASP A 128 41.28 27.79 6.41
C ASP A 128 40.14 26.77 6.23
N VAL A 129 39.90 26.38 4.97
CA VAL A 129 38.96 25.33 4.60
C VAL A 129 39.70 24.00 4.78
N PRO A 130 39.21 23.05 5.60
CA PRO A 130 39.77 21.70 5.62
C PRO A 130 39.73 21.14 4.20
N GLN A 131 40.88 21.03 3.56
CA GLN A 131 41.03 20.32 2.29
C GLN A 131 40.83 18.84 2.58
N MET A 132 39.59 18.38 2.50
CA MET A 132 39.30 16.95 2.42
C MET A 132 39.83 16.49 1.06
N PRO A 133 40.83 15.59 1.00
CA PRO A 133 41.36 15.15 -0.28
C PRO A 133 40.30 14.26 -0.93
N PHE A 134 39.69 14.75 -2.02
CA PHE A 134 38.98 13.87 -2.95
C PHE A 134 40.03 12.98 -3.63
N SER A 135 40.38 11.86 -3.00
CA SER A 135 41.26 10.88 -3.63
C SER A 135 40.47 10.07 -4.66
N ILE A 136 41.13 9.74 -5.75
CA ILE A 136 40.56 8.86 -6.78
C ILE A 136 40.25 7.49 -6.18
N GLU A 137 41.03 7.05 -5.19
CA GLU A 137 40.75 5.84 -4.41
C GLU A 137 39.39 5.89 -3.70
N ALA A 138 39.02 6.99 -3.05
CA ALA A 138 37.72 7.11 -2.36
C ALA A 138 36.54 7.08 -3.34
N VAL A 139 36.72 7.65 -4.54
CA VAL A 139 35.70 7.60 -5.61
C VAL A 139 35.55 6.17 -6.14
N ASN A 140 36.66 5.46 -6.34
CA ASN A 140 36.65 4.07 -6.81
C ASN A 140 36.00 3.13 -5.78
N GLU A 141 36.30 3.30 -4.49
CA GLU A 141 35.66 2.51 -3.42
C GLU A 141 34.14 2.69 -3.39
N ILE A 142 33.65 3.93 -3.52
CA ILE A 142 32.21 4.21 -3.61
C ILE A 142 31.62 3.55 -4.86
N TYR A 143 32.30 3.64 -6.00
CA TYR A 143 31.83 3.05 -7.25
C TYR A 143 31.73 1.51 -7.16
N ASP A 144 32.75 0.86 -6.62
CA ASP A 144 32.78 -0.59 -6.41
C ASP A 144 31.70 -1.04 -5.41
N GLU A 145 31.46 -0.27 -4.35
CA GLU A 145 30.38 -0.54 -3.39
C GLU A 145 29.01 -0.44 -4.07
N GLN A 146 28.80 0.54 -4.95
CA GLN A 146 27.55 0.68 -5.70
C GLN A 146 27.35 -0.48 -6.69
N ILE A 147 28.40 -0.90 -7.40
CA ILE A 147 28.34 -2.09 -8.26
C ILE A 147 27.94 -3.33 -7.46
N LYS A 148 28.53 -3.50 -6.27
CA LYS A 148 28.21 -4.63 -5.39
C LYS A 148 26.74 -4.59 -4.95
N LYS A 149 26.24 -3.43 -4.51
CA LYS A 149 24.83 -3.26 -4.10
C LYS A 149 23.86 -3.60 -5.23
N VAL A 150 24.15 -3.17 -6.46
CA VAL A 150 23.33 -3.50 -7.63
C VAL A 150 23.30 -5.00 -7.90
N LYS A 151 24.47 -5.67 -7.87
CA LYS A 151 24.55 -7.13 -8.04
C LYS A 151 23.75 -7.89 -6.98
N GLU A 152 23.86 -7.48 -5.72
CA GLU A 152 23.09 -8.10 -4.62
C GLU A 152 21.58 -7.90 -4.79
N ALA A 153 21.16 -6.70 -5.21
CA ALA A 153 19.75 -6.42 -5.51
C ALA A 153 19.23 -7.27 -6.69
N GLU A 154 20.04 -7.49 -7.72
CA GLU A 154 19.68 -8.32 -8.88
C GLU A 154 19.53 -9.79 -8.50
N ILE A 155 20.43 -10.33 -7.66
CA ILE A 155 20.33 -11.69 -7.12
C ILE A 155 19.06 -11.83 -6.28
N LEU A 156 18.78 -10.86 -5.41
CA LEU A 156 17.58 -10.87 -4.57
C LEU A 156 16.30 -10.82 -5.42
N ALA A 157 16.26 -9.95 -6.44
CA ALA A 157 15.15 -9.82 -7.35
C ALA A 157 14.91 -11.13 -8.11
N SER A 158 15.97 -11.78 -8.60
CA SER A 158 15.88 -13.06 -9.30
C SER A 158 15.30 -14.16 -8.42
N LYS A 159 15.79 -14.29 -7.17
CA LYS A 159 15.26 -15.24 -6.20
C LYS A 159 13.79 -14.97 -5.85
N SER A 160 13.43 -13.69 -5.69
CA SER A 160 12.05 -13.31 -5.42
C SER A 160 11.11 -13.68 -6.57
N ARG A 161 11.56 -13.50 -7.81
CA ARG A 161 10.81 -13.85 -9.02
C ARG A 161 10.56 -15.36 -9.09
N GLU A 162 11.58 -16.17 -8.85
CA GLU A 162 11.47 -17.64 -8.83
C GLU A 162 10.45 -18.13 -7.80
N ILE A 163 10.46 -17.56 -6.59
CA ILE A 163 9.50 -17.90 -5.54
C ILE A 163 8.07 -17.53 -5.96
N ILE A 164 7.89 -16.34 -6.57
CA ILE A 164 6.58 -15.89 -7.05
C ILE A 164 6.07 -16.81 -8.16
N GLU A 165 6.91 -17.15 -9.12
CA GLU A 165 6.61 -18.06 -10.23
C GLU A 165 6.14 -19.43 -9.70
N THR A 166 6.91 -20.00 -8.76
CA THR A 166 6.61 -21.31 -8.15
C THR A 166 5.26 -21.29 -7.44
N LYS A 167 5.01 -20.28 -6.60
CA LYS A 167 3.72 -20.16 -5.89
C LYS A 167 2.57 -19.89 -6.84
N SER A 168 2.79 -19.11 -7.90
CA SER A 168 1.77 -18.85 -8.91
C SER A 168 1.39 -20.14 -9.65
N GLN A 169 2.35 -21.02 -9.91
CA GLN A 169 2.09 -22.31 -10.54
C GLN A 169 1.30 -23.24 -9.61
N GLU A 170 1.64 -23.28 -8.32
CA GLU A 170 0.90 -24.04 -7.30
C GLU A 170 -0.56 -23.57 -7.19
N VAL A 171 -0.78 -22.25 -7.15
CA VAL A 171 -2.14 -21.66 -7.13
C VAL A 171 -2.95 -22.05 -8.37
N ARG A 172 -2.32 -22.03 -9.56
CA ARG A 172 -2.97 -22.43 -10.82
C ARG A 172 -3.40 -23.90 -10.78
N SER A 173 -2.52 -24.78 -10.32
CA SER A 173 -2.80 -26.21 -10.18
C SER A 173 -3.98 -26.46 -9.22
N LEU A 174 -3.95 -25.84 -8.04
CA LEU A 174 -5.04 -25.96 -7.06
C LEU A 174 -6.38 -25.44 -7.60
N TYR A 175 -6.35 -24.35 -8.37
CA TYR A 175 -7.55 -23.82 -9.01
C TYR A 175 -8.15 -24.82 -9.99
N GLU A 176 -7.33 -25.46 -10.81
CA GLU A 176 -7.73 -26.49 -11.77
C GLU A 176 -8.36 -27.70 -11.06
N GLU A 177 -7.73 -28.18 -9.99
CA GLU A 177 -8.23 -29.30 -9.18
C GLU A 177 -9.58 -28.97 -8.52
N ILE A 178 -9.73 -27.76 -7.96
CA ILE A 178 -11.00 -27.29 -7.41
C ILE A 178 -12.07 -27.20 -8.49
N SER A 179 -11.71 -26.70 -9.68
CA SER A 179 -12.63 -26.60 -10.81
C SER A 179 -13.12 -27.98 -11.25
N GLN A 180 -12.21 -28.95 -11.36
CA GLN A 180 -12.56 -30.32 -11.72
C GLN A 180 -13.51 -30.95 -10.69
N ARG A 181 -13.16 -30.88 -9.40
CA ARG A 181 -14.01 -31.40 -8.31
C ARG A 181 -15.40 -30.78 -8.30
N ARG A 182 -15.51 -29.48 -8.60
CA ARG A 182 -16.80 -28.79 -8.72
C ARG A 182 -17.64 -29.36 -9.84
N SER A 183 -17.06 -29.59 -11.02
CA SER A 183 -17.77 -30.20 -12.15
C SER A 183 -18.25 -31.62 -11.82
N GLU A 184 -17.40 -32.44 -11.19
CA GLU A 184 -17.77 -33.78 -10.75
C GLU A 184 -18.93 -33.75 -9.75
N LEU A 185 -18.90 -32.84 -8.78
CA LEU A 185 -19.97 -32.68 -7.80
C LEU A 185 -21.30 -32.29 -8.45
N VAL A 186 -21.27 -31.37 -9.43
CA VAL A 186 -22.47 -30.98 -10.19
C VAL A 186 -23.06 -32.20 -10.91
N ASN A 187 -22.24 -32.98 -11.61
CA ASN A 187 -22.70 -34.18 -12.32
C ASN A 187 -23.32 -35.20 -11.35
N LEU A 188 -22.75 -35.39 -10.17
CA LEU A 188 -23.29 -36.30 -9.16
C LEU A 188 -24.64 -35.82 -8.61
N ILE A 189 -24.81 -34.51 -8.40
CA ILE A 189 -26.07 -33.91 -7.97
C ILE A 189 -27.14 -34.12 -9.05
N GLU A 190 -26.81 -33.87 -10.32
CA GLU A 190 -27.73 -34.09 -11.45
C GLU A 190 -28.17 -35.55 -11.54
N LEU A 191 -27.22 -36.50 -11.42
CA LEU A 191 -27.52 -37.92 -11.43
C LEU A 191 -28.44 -38.33 -10.27
N ALA A 192 -28.17 -37.82 -9.06
CA ALA A 192 -29.01 -38.08 -7.89
C ALA A 192 -30.44 -37.52 -8.07
N ASN A 193 -30.56 -36.32 -8.63
CA ASN A 193 -31.86 -35.70 -8.93
C ASN A 193 -32.65 -36.47 -10.00
N SER A 194 -31.98 -36.99 -11.03
CA SER A 194 -32.62 -37.84 -12.04
C SER A 194 -33.22 -39.09 -11.40
N LYS A 195 -32.42 -39.82 -10.60
CA LYS A 195 -32.89 -41.02 -9.88
C LYS A 195 -34.05 -40.74 -8.92
N LEU A 196 -33.99 -39.60 -8.22
CA LEU A 196 -35.08 -39.19 -7.33
C LEU A 196 -36.38 -38.93 -8.11
N SER A 197 -36.26 -38.37 -9.32
CA SER A 197 -37.41 -38.12 -10.19
C SER A 197 -38.03 -39.42 -10.69
N GLU A 198 -37.20 -40.37 -11.15
CA GLU A 198 -37.64 -41.72 -11.53
C GLU A 198 -38.39 -42.41 -10.39
N LEU A 199 -37.86 -42.40 -9.17
CA LEU A 199 -38.52 -43.00 -8.01
C LEU A 199 -39.86 -42.36 -7.67
N LYS A 200 -39.98 -41.04 -7.83
CA LYS A 200 -41.26 -40.34 -7.63
C LYS A 200 -42.30 -40.78 -8.65
N GLU A 201 -41.91 -40.93 -9.92
CA GLU A 201 -42.82 -41.40 -10.97
C GLU A 201 -43.29 -42.84 -10.72
N PHE A 202 -42.42 -43.72 -10.23
CA PHE A 202 -42.82 -45.07 -9.80
C PHE A 202 -43.84 -45.05 -8.65
N SER A 203 -43.66 -44.18 -7.65
CA SER A 203 -44.58 -44.11 -6.50
C SER A 203 -45.96 -43.49 -6.80
N LEU A 204 -46.11 -42.80 -7.94
CA LEU A 204 -47.35 -42.14 -8.35
C LEU A 204 -48.19 -43.00 -9.29
N ASN A 205 -47.63 -44.09 -9.81
CA ASN A 205 -48.28 -44.99 -10.76
C ASN A 205 -48.74 -46.33 -10.13
N GLU A 206 -48.69 -46.44 -8.79
CA GLU A 206 -49.29 -47.50 -7.96
C GLU A 206 -50.58 -47.00 -7.29
#